data_AF-A0A938DKP5-F1
#
_entry.id   AF-A0A938DKP5-F1
#
_cell.length_a   1.000
_cell.length_b   1.000
_cell.length_c   1.000
_cell.angle_alpha   90.00
_cell.angle_beta   90.00
_cell.angle_gamma   90.00
#
_symmetry.space_group_name_H-M   'P 1'
#
loop_
_entity.id
_entity.type
_entity.pdbx_description
1 polymer ?
#
loop_
_entity_poly.entity_id
_entity_poly.type
_entity_poly.pdbx_seq_one_letter_code
_entity_poly.pdbx_strand_id
1 'polypeptide(L)'
;MGLDARLRERIHREGPIAFADFQEAALYDPEEGFFTRGGGAGRAGRDFVTSPEVGSLFGMVIARALDESWQRLGEPDPFVVVEAGAGRGRLGADVVRAAPACATALRYVLVERSARLREEQRERLSLEPPDEALGPFLAIDDEPPAPEPGRGPIVTALDDLPAVGVTGVVVANELLDNLPVHLVERAEDGWNEVRVDAAAAGFVEVTVPAAPALAAEADLVAEGAVVPTGARLPVPLAARAWLERVGTLVRRGEVVLFDYVDTASSLAARGQASWLRTYRAHQRGVDPLAEPGEQDITCDVPLEYLRRITERVGLPIEEYVPQREWMGRHGIAELVAEGDRIWQEGASRGDLAAIAGRSRGVEAAALTDPGGLGAHRVLVLRRA
;
A
#
# COMPACT_ATOMS: atom_id res chain seq x y z
N MET A 1 3.02 22.91 20.47
CA MET A 1 2.64 21.87 21.46
C MET A 1 2.88 20.55 20.81
N GLY A 2 3.61 19.61 21.42
CA GLY A 2 3.92 18.31 20.79
C GLY A 2 2.69 17.41 20.59
N LEU A 3 2.80 16.40 19.72
CA LEU A 3 1.72 15.50 19.33
C LEU A 3 1.08 14.79 20.54
N ASP A 4 1.90 14.26 21.45
CA ASP A 4 1.42 13.67 22.72
C ASP A 4 0.51 14.64 23.48
N ALA A 5 0.95 15.89 23.66
CA ALA A 5 0.17 16.91 24.36
C ALA A 5 -1.11 17.30 23.59
N ARG A 6 -1.06 17.39 22.25
CA ARG A 6 -2.26 17.64 21.42
C ARG A 6 -3.29 16.52 21.55
N LEU A 7 -2.85 15.27 21.53
CA LEU A 7 -3.72 14.10 21.70
C LEU A 7 -4.34 14.06 23.10
N ARG A 8 -3.55 14.32 24.15
CA ARG A 8 -4.06 14.42 25.53
C ARG A 8 -5.09 15.52 25.69
N GLU A 9 -4.86 16.70 25.12
CA GLU A 9 -5.82 17.79 25.16
C GLU A 9 -7.12 17.42 24.42
N ARG A 10 -7.02 16.80 23.24
CA ARG A 10 -8.17 16.31 22.48
C ARG A 10 -8.99 15.33 23.32
N ILE A 11 -8.34 14.32 23.90
CA ILE A 11 -9.01 13.32 24.74
C ILE A 11 -9.63 13.96 25.99
N HIS A 12 -8.96 14.92 26.63
CA HIS A 12 -9.52 15.62 27.78
C HIS A 12 -10.82 16.38 27.45
N ARG A 13 -10.91 16.95 26.23
CA ARG A 13 -12.06 17.72 25.77
C ARG A 13 -13.19 16.85 25.23
N GLU A 14 -12.86 15.78 24.51
CA GLU A 14 -13.82 14.99 23.72
C GLU A 14 -14.14 13.62 24.35
N GLY A 15 -13.37 13.22 25.38
CA GLY A 15 -13.35 11.86 25.89
C GLY A 15 -12.46 10.93 25.05
N PRO A 16 -12.48 9.61 25.33
CA PRO A 16 -11.68 8.65 24.59
C PRO A 16 -11.95 8.69 23.08
N ILE A 17 -10.89 8.75 22.29
CA ILE A 17 -10.94 8.80 20.82
C ILE A 17 -10.85 7.40 20.21
N ALA A 18 -11.27 7.20 18.96
CA ALA A 18 -11.10 5.90 18.31
C ALA A 18 -9.61 5.55 18.15
N PHE A 19 -9.26 4.27 18.15
CA PHE A 19 -7.90 3.85 17.79
C PHE A 19 -7.49 4.36 16.40
N ALA A 20 -8.43 4.39 15.45
CA ALA A 20 -8.22 4.95 14.11
C ALA A 20 -7.76 6.42 14.16
N ASP A 21 -8.37 7.25 15.01
CA ASP A 21 -7.99 8.65 15.19
C ASP A 21 -6.57 8.78 15.76
N PHE A 22 -6.22 7.92 16.72
CA PHE A 22 -4.89 7.89 17.30
C PHE A 22 -3.84 7.43 16.27
N GLN A 23 -4.13 6.36 15.53
CA GLN A 23 -3.25 5.83 14.48
C GLN A 23 -3.03 6.86 13.36
N GLU A 24 -4.08 7.53 12.89
CA GLU A 24 -3.98 8.60 11.88
C GLU A 24 -3.03 9.72 12.35
N ALA A 25 -3.19 10.16 13.61
CA ALA A 25 -2.32 11.19 14.18
C ALA A 25 -0.87 10.69 14.35
N ALA A 26 -0.69 9.47 14.88
CA ALA A 26 0.63 8.88 15.07
C ALA A 26 1.38 8.71 13.74
N LEU A 27 0.71 8.29 12.67
CA LEU A 27 1.37 8.02 11.40
C LEU A 27 1.52 9.27 10.52
N TYR A 28 0.51 10.13 10.52
CA TYR A 28 0.32 11.13 9.47
C TYR A 28 0.04 12.55 9.95
N ASP A 29 0.22 12.84 11.25
CA ASP A 29 0.14 14.22 11.72
C ASP A 29 1.09 15.12 10.89
N PRO A 30 0.62 16.31 10.45
CA PRO A 30 1.37 17.16 9.51
C PRO A 30 2.71 17.70 10.02
N GLU A 31 2.94 17.68 11.34
CA GLU A 31 4.19 18.14 11.94
C GLU A 31 5.00 16.97 12.53
N GLU A 32 4.28 15.99 13.10
CA GLU A 32 4.85 15.03 14.03
C GLU A 32 4.45 13.58 13.75
N GLY A 33 3.74 13.32 12.65
CA GLY A 33 3.47 11.95 12.22
C GLY A 33 4.76 11.21 11.87
N PHE A 34 4.78 9.89 12.07
CA PHE A 34 5.93 9.03 11.77
C PHE A 34 6.47 9.24 10.33
N PHE A 35 5.59 9.22 9.33
CA PHE A 35 5.99 9.44 7.93
C PHE A 35 6.41 10.88 7.63
N THR A 36 5.81 11.85 8.34
CA THR A 36 6.15 13.27 8.26
C THR A 36 7.58 13.50 8.75
N ARG A 37 7.96 12.91 9.88
CA ARG A 37 9.27 13.08 10.55
C ARG A 37 10.45 12.44 9.84
N GLY A 38 10.23 11.68 8.76
CA GLY A 38 11.29 10.98 8.05
C GLY A 38 11.26 9.47 8.20
N GLY A 39 10.39 8.95 9.07
CA GLY A 39 10.17 7.52 9.23
C GLY A 39 9.65 6.89 7.92
N GLY A 40 10.01 5.63 7.70
CA GLY A 40 9.50 4.87 6.57
C GLY A 40 10.44 3.81 6.02
N ALA A 41 10.09 3.32 4.84
CA ALA A 41 10.77 2.23 4.18
C ALA A 41 12.20 2.61 3.71
N GLY A 42 13.09 1.62 3.79
CA GLY A 42 14.38 1.65 3.09
C GLY A 42 15.41 0.69 3.67
N ARG A 43 16.60 0.70 3.06
CA ARG A 43 17.76 -0.07 3.51
C ARG A 43 18.39 0.52 4.79
N ALA A 44 19.56 0.03 5.20
CA ALA A 44 20.27 0.36 6.44
C ALA A 44 20.04 1.80 6.96
N GLY A 45 19.61 1.90 8.22
CA GLY A 45 19.27 3.19 8.87
C GLY A 45 17.86 3.69 8.58
N ARG A 46 16.91 2.78 8.34
CA ARG A 46 15.46 3.04 8.14
C ARG A 46 14.65 2.11 9.03
N ASP A 47 13.33 2.23 9.02
CA ASP A 47 12.49 1.58 10.03
C ASP A 47 12.02 0.18 9.61
N PHE A 48 11.78 -0.02 8.32
CA PHE A 48 11.35 -1.31 7.77
C PHE A 48 11.80 -1.45 6.30
N VAL A 49 11.72 -2.67 5.78
CA VAL A 49 12.06 -2.99 4.38
C VAL A 49 10.80 -3.48 3.68
N THR A 50 10.44 -2.80 2.59
CA THR A 50 9.36 -3.21 1.68
C THR A 50 9.93 -3.85 0.42
N SER A 51 9.09 -4.52 -0.37
CA SER A 51 9.50 -5.18 -1.62
C SER A 51 10.28 -4.25 -2.59
N PRO A 52 9.87 -3.00 -2.84
CA PRO A 52 10.66 -2.06 -3.67
C PRO A 52 12.06 -1.72 -3.11
N GLU A 53 12.29 -1.85 -1.80
CA GLU A 53 13.55 -1.48 -1.17
C GLU A 53 14.61 -2.60 -1.17
N VAL A 54 14.18 -3.84 -1.43
CA VAL A 54 15.07 -5.00 -1.60
C VAL A 54 16.04 -4.76 -2.75
N GLY A 55 15.55 -4.27 -3.89
CA GLY A 55 16.33 -3.97 -5.09
C GLY A 55 15.45 -3.82 -6.32
N SER A 56 16.07 -3.68 -7.49
CA SER A 56 15.33 -3.37 -8.73
C SER A 56 14.50 -4.52 -9.26
N LEU A 57 14.78 -5.76 -8.83
CA LEU A 57 14.11 -6.95 -9.37
C LEU A 57 12.59 -6.91 -9.18
N PHE A 58 12.11 -6.38 -8.05
CA PHE A 58 10.67 -6.23 -7.82
C PHE A 58 10.03 -5.35 -8.89
N GLY A 59 10.58 -4.15 -9.15
CA GLY A 59 10.07 -3.26 -10.19
C GLY A 59 10.18 -3.83 -11.61
N MET A 60 11.18 -4.67 -11.89
CA MET A 60 11.27 -5.40 -13.18
C MET A 60 10.15 -6.43 -13.35
N VAL A 61 9.78 -7.14 -12.28
CA VAL A 61 8.64 -8.08 -12.29
C VAL A 61 7.33 -7.31 -12.47
N ILE A 62 7.16 -6.17 -11.76
CA ILE A 62 6.00 -5.30 -11.96
C ILE A 62 5.93 -4.79 -13.42
N ALA A 63 7.05 -4.37 -14.01
CA ALA A 63 7.09 -3.93 -15.41
C ALA A 63 6.59 -5.02 -16.39
N ARG A 64 6.96 -6.29 -16.17
CA ARG A 64 6.42 -7.42 -16.96
C ARG A 64 4.92 -7.61 -16.75
N ALA A 65 4.46 -7.57 -15.49
CA ALA A 65 3.04 -7.69 -15.20
C ALA A 65 2.20 -6.56 -15.85
N LEU A 66 2.76 -5.34 -15.92
CA LEU A 66 2.15 -4.20 -16.60
C LEU A 66 2.04 -4.43 -18.11
N ASP A 67 3.07 -5.01 -18.76
CA ASP A 67 3.00 -5.37 -20.18
C ASP A 67 1.90 -6.38 -20.46
N GLU A 68 1.77 -7.42 -19.64
CA GLU A 68 0.70 -8.38 -19.78
C GLU A 68 -0.69 -7.73 -19.60
N SER A 69 -0.82 -6.82 -18.65
CA SER A 69 -2.05 -6.06 -18.41
C SER A 69 -2.41 -5.17 -19.59
N TRP A 70 -1.43 -4.42 -20.09
CA TRP A 70 -1.57 -3.56 -21.26
C TRP A 70 -2.03 -4.35 -22.49
N GLN A 71 -1.40 -5.51 -22.76
CA GLN A 71 -1.80 -6.41 -23.84
C GLN A 71 -3.22 -6.96 -23.64
N ARG A 72 -3.58 -7.41 -22.42
CA ARG A 72 -4.95 -7.86 -22.10
C ARG A 72 -5.98 -6.78 -22.35
N LEU A 73 -5.63 -5.51 -22.12
CA LEU A 73 -6.48 -4.35 -22.37
C LEU A 73 -6.52 -3.91 -23.84
N GLY A 74 -5.84 -4.63 -24.74
CA GLY A 74 -5.81 -4.31 -26.16
C GLY A 74 -4.92 -3.10 -26.47
N GLU A 75 -3.81 -2.99 -25.74
CA GLU A 75 -2.74 -2.01 -25.99
C GLU A 75 -3.23 -0.54 -25.99
N PRO A 76 -3.96 -0.09 -24.95
CA PRO A 76 -4.47 1.28 -24.91
C PRO A 76 -3.32 2.31 -24.93
N ASP A 77 -3.56 3.45 -25.56
CA ASP A 77 -2.69 4.64 -25.53
C ASP A 77 -3.57 5.89 -25.33
N PRO A 78 -3.56 6.50 -24.13
CA PRO A 78 -2.65 6.22 -23.01
C PRO A 78 -2.99 4.97 -22.20
N PHE A 79 -1.96 4.35 -21.62
CA PHE A 79 -2.06 3.32 -20.58
C PHE A 79 -1.63 3.92 -19.23
N VAL A 80 -2.59 4.08 -18.32
CA VAL A 80 -2.36 4.79 -17.05
C VAL A 80 -2.05 3.80 -15.94
N VAL A 81 -0.91 3.99 -15.27
CA VAL A 81 -0.52 3.25 -14.07
C VAL A 81 -0.51 4.19 -12.89
N VAL A 82 -1.29 3.90 -11.86
CA VAL A 82 -1.35 4.67 -10.62
C VAL A 82 -0.65 3.87 -9.52
N GLU A 83 0.49 4.35 -9.02
CA GLU A 83 1.18 3.79 -7.86
C GLU A 83 0.66 4.51 -6.60
N ALA A 84 -0.21 3.86 -5.82
CA ALA A 84 -0.74 4.40 -4.58
C ALA A 84 0.17 4.06 -3.40
N GLY A 85 0.52 5.09 -2.60
CA GLY A 85 1.54 4.95 -1.56
C GLY A 85 2.95 4.90 -2.15
N ALA A 86 3.21 5.72 -3.17
CA ALA A 86 4.44 5.64 -3.95
C ALA A 86 5.73 5.95 -3.17
N GLY A 87 5.61 6.50 -1.95
CA GLY A 87 6.75 6.82 -1.10
C GLY A 87 7.76 7.68 -1.84
N ARG A 88 9.00 7.21 -1.90
CA ARG A 88 10.13 7.92 -2.54
C ARG A 88 10.19 7.70 -4.07
N GLY A 89 9.20 7.04 -4.67
CA GLY A 89 9.13 6.74 -6.11
C GLY A 89 10.11 5.66 -6.55
N ARG A 90 10.48 4.75 -5.63
CA ARG A 90 11.47 3.69 -5.93
C ARG A 90 10.92 2.70 -6.96
N LEU A 91 9.70 2.21 -6.74
CA LEU A 91 9.05 1.26 -7.66
C LEU A 91 8.83 1.90 -9.03
N GLY A 92 8.23 3.09 -9.11
CA GLY A 92 8.09 3.82 -10.37
C GLY A 92 9.42 4.02 -11.11
N ALA A 93 10.50 4.36 -10.41
CA ALA A 93 11.84 4.50 -11.02
C ALA A 93 12.42 3.17 -11.51
N ASP A 94 12.15 2.06 -10.83
CA ASP A 94 12.54 0.72 -11.28
C ASP A 94 11.70 0.26 -12.50
N VAL A 95 10.40 0.53 -12.52
CA VAL A 95 9.51 0.23 -13.66
C VAL A 95 9.90 1.03 -14.90
N VAL A 96 10.06 2.35 -14.79
CA VAL A 96 10.44 3.21 -15.94
C VAL A 96 11.80 2.80 -16.50
N ARG A 97 12.77 2.49 -15.64
CA ARG A 97 14.10 2.02 -16.05
C ARG A 97 14.07 0.63 -16.70
N ALA A 98 13.14 -0.24 -16.31
CA ALA A 98 12.97 -1.55 -16.93
C ALA A 98 12.49 -1.44 -18.39
N ALA A 99 12.00 -0.27 -18.81
CA ALA A 99 11.54 0.01 -20.17
C ALA A 99 10.55 -1.06 -20.70
N PRO A 100 9.39 -1.22 -20.04
CA PRO A 100 8.37 -2.19 -20.46
C PRO A 100 7.91 -1.93 -21.89
N ALA A 101 7.37 -2.94 -22.57
CA ALA A 101 6.85 -2.81 -23.93
C ALA A 101 5.77 -1.72 -24.05
N CYS A 102 4.98 -1.49 -23.00
CA CYS A 102 3.99 -0.43 -22.91
C CYS A 102 4.58 0.99 -22.71
N ALA A 103 5.90 1.16 -22.62
CA ALA A 103 6.54 2.42 -22.22
C ALA A 103 6.09 3.62 -23.08
N THR A 104 5.89 3.47 -24.38
CA THR A 104 5.44 4.55 -25.27
C THR A 104 4.00 5.00 -25.02
N ALA A 105 3.16 4.13 -24.45
CA ALA A 105 1.80 4.45 -24.04
C ALA A 105 1.71 4.84 -22.55
N LEU A 106 2.76 4.59 -21.77
CA LEU A 106 2.73 4.66 -20.31
C LEU A 106 2.55 6.09 -19.80
N ARG A 107 1.58 6.25 -18.89
CA ARG A 107 1.39 7.41 -18.02
C ARG A 107 1.48 6.92 -16.58
N TYR A 108 2.58 7.21 -15.90
CA TYR A 108 2.85 6.72 -14.55
C TYR A 108 2.56 7.81 -13.52
N VAL A 109 1.59 7.57 -12.65
CA VAL A 109 1.10 8.53 -11.66
C VAL A 109 1.47 8.04 -10.27
N LEU A 110 2.40 8.72 -9.63
CA LEU A 110 2.76 8.49 -8.23
C LEU A 110 1.74 9.19 -7.33
N VAL A 111 1.10 8.47 -6.43
CA VAL A 111 0.18 9.05 -5.44
C VAL A 111 0.78 8.88 -4.05
N GLU A 112 1.12 10.00 -3.41
CA GLU A 112 1.79 10.02 -2.11
C GLU A 112 1.32 11.25 -1.32
N ARG A 113 0.75 11.06 -0.13
CA ARG A 113 0.19 12.16 0.68
C ARG A 113 1.27 13.06 1.30
N SER A 114 2.47 12.54 1.54
CA SER A 114 3.59 13.27 2.14
C SER A 114 4.27 14.19 1.12
N ALA A 115 4.18 15.51 1.36
CA ALA A 115 4.87 16.51 0.53
C ALA A 115 6.38 16.31 0.47
N ARG A 116 7.00 15.88 1.59
CA ARG A 116 8.43 15.56 1.66
C ARG A 116 8.79 14.40 0.74
N LEU A 117 8.03 13.30 0.82
CA LEU A 117 8.29 12.11 -0.02
C LEU A 117 8.05 12.43 -1.50
N ARG A 118 7.03 13.23 -1.84
CA ARG A 118 6.82 13.73 -3.21
C ARG A 118 7.99 14.55 -3.73
N GLU A 119 8.61 15.39 -2.89
CA GLU A 119 9.79 16.14 -3.31
C GLU A 119 10.98 15.22 -3.55
N GLU A 120 11.19 14.21 -2.70
CA GLU A 120 12.25 13.21 -2.87
C GLU A 120 12.09 12.34 -4.13
N GLN A 121 10.87 12.19 -4.67
CA GLN A 121 10.64 11.49 -5.94
C GLN A 121 11.40 12.14 -7.11
N ARG A 122 11.60 13.47 -7.08
CA ARG A 122 12.34 14.23 -8.12
C ARG A 122 13.82 13.86 -8.19
N GLU A 123 14.38 13.28 -7.13
CA GLU A 123 15.75 12.77 -7.14
C GLU A 123 15.91 11.52 -8.03
N ARG A 124 14.81 10.85 -8.35
CA ARG A 124 14.79 9.55 -9.07
C ARG A 124 14.07 9.59 -10.40
N LEU A 125 13.09 10.49 -10.54
CA LEU A 125 12.17 10.54 -11.65
C LEU A 125 12.09 11.97 -12.19
N SER A 126 12.05 12.10 -13.52
CA SER A 126 11.67 13.35 -14.17
C SER A 126 10.14 13.44 -14.12
N LEU A 127 9.63 14.39 -13.31
CA LEU A 127 8.20 14.55 -13.08
C LEU A 127 7.65 15.67 -13.97
N GLU A 128 6.73 15.31 -14.85
CA GLU A 128 5.99 16.22 -15.71
C GLU A 128 4.73 16.74 -15.00
N PRO A 129 4.20 17.89 -15.44
CA PRO A 129 2.92 18.42 -14.96
C PRO A 129 1.79 17.39 -15.08
N PRO A 130 0.85 17.29 -14.10
CA PRO A 130 -0.16 16.24 -14.13
C PRO A 130 -1.13 16.33 -15.32
N ASP A 131 -1.32 17.53 -15.88
CA ASP A 131 -2.08 17.76 -17.11
C ASP A 131 -1.43 17.14 -18.35
N GLU A 132 -0.11 16.94 -18.37
CA GLU A 132 0.55 16.19 -19.44
C GLU A 132 0.28 14.68 -19.35
N ALA A 133 0.14 14.16 -18.12
CA ALA A 133 -0.07 12.73 -17.89
C ALA A 133 -1.54 12.33 -17.98
N LEU A 134 -2.45 13.18 -17.49
CA LEU A 134 -3.88 12.87 -17.28
C LEU A 134 -4.83 13.71 -18.14
N GLY A 135 -4.30 14.68 -18.90
CA GLY A 135 -5.10 15.68 -19.60
C GLY A 135 -5.55 16.82 -18.67
N PRO A 136 -6.13 17.90 -19.23
CA PRO A 136 -6.52 19.05 -18.43
C PRO A 136 -7.61 18.68 -17.41
N PHE A 137 -7.42 19.10 -16.16
CA PHE A 137 -8.41 18.92 -15.07
C PHE A 137 -9.68 19.76 -15.26
N LEU A 138 -9.64 20.76 -16.15
CA LEU A 138 -10.74 21.66 -16.45
C LEU A 138 -10.80 21.89 -17.97
N ALA A 139 -11.90 21.45 -18.58
CA ALA A 139 -12.48 22.16 -19.70
C ALA A 139 -14.01 22.11 -19.49
N ILE A 140 -14.55 23.18 -18.91
CA ILE A 140 -16.00 23.31 -18.69
C ILE A 140 -16.73 23.59 -20.01
N ASP A 141 -16.03 23.97 -21.09
CA ASP A 141 -16.69 24.35 -22.35
C ASP A 141 -15.96 23.94 -23.65
N ASP A 142 -14.83 23.23 -23.58
CA ASP A 142 -14.13 22.71 -24.77
C ASP A 142 -13.86 21.20 -24.63
N GLU A 143 -13.96 20.45 -25.73
CA GLU A 143 -13.57 19.04 -25.77
C GLU A 143 -12.08 18.96 -25.41
N PRO A 144 -11.68 18.24 -24.33
CA PRO A 144 -10.29 18.17 -23.93
C PRO A 144 -9.46 17.59 -25.10
N PRO A 145 -8.29 18.17 -25.41
CA PRO A 145 -7.47 17.68 -26.51
C PRO A 145 -7.17 16.21 -26.31
N ALA A 146 -7.38 15.40 -27.35
CA ALA A 146 -7.03 14.00 -27.33
C ALA A 146 -5.51 13.85 -27.09
N PRO A 147 -5.07 12.97 -26.18
CA PRO A 147 -3.65 12.76 -25.94
C PRO A 147 -2.95 12.29 -27.21
N GLU A 148 -1.78 12.85 -27.51
CA GLU A 148 -0.95 12.37 -28.61
C GLU A 148 -0.41 10.96 -28.30
N PRO A 149 -0.64 9.97 -29.18
CA PRO A 149 -0.13 8.61 -29.00
C PRO A 149 1.41 8.56 -28.98
N GLY A 150 1.97 7.61 -28.25
CA GLY A 150 3.40 7.27 -28.29
C GLY A 150 4.33 8.24 -27.56
N ARG A 151 3.81 9.17 -26.75
CA ARG A 151 4.61 10.15 -25.98
C ARG A 151 5.17 9.65 -24.65
N GLY A 152 4.86 8.42 -24.24
CA GLY A 152 5.30 7.86 -22.97
C GLY A 152 6.80 7.48 -22.95
N PRO A 153 7.37 7.21 -21.76
CA PRO A 153 6.70 7.29 -20.46
C PRO A 153 6.58 8.74 -19.98
N ILE A 154 5.38 9.15 -19.58
CA ILE A 154 5.17 10.41 -18.85
C ILE A 154 4.96 10.07 -17.40
N VAL A 155 5.74 10.67 -16.50
CA VAL A 155 5.66 10.41 -15.06
C VAL A 155 5.19 11.67 -14.36
N THR A 156 4.22 11.56 -13.47
CA THR A 156 3.74 12.68 -12.66
C THR A 156 3.53 12.25 -11.21
N ALA A 157 3.34 13.21 -10.30
CA ALA A 157 3.07 12.96 -8.90
C ALA A 157 1.86 13.78 -8.42
N LEU A 158 1.00 13.15 -7.65
CA LEU A 158 -0.18 13.72 -7.02
C LEU A 158 -0.15 13.47 -5.50
N ASP A 159 -0.81 14.33 -4.74
CA ASP A 159 -1.03 14.15 -3.30
C ASP A 159 -2.21 13.23 -2.99
N ASP A 160 -3.07 12.98 -3.99
CA ASP A 160 -4.25 12.14 -3.89
C ASP A 160 -4.55 11.41 -5.21
N LEU A 161 -5.47 10.44 -5.18
CA LEU A 161 -5.88 9.68 -6.37
C LEU A 161 -6.38 10.63 -7.49
N PRO A 162 -6.12 10.31 -8.78
CA PRO A 162 -6.64 11.08 -9.89
C PRO A 162 -8.15 11.31 -9.80
N ALA A 163 -8.60 12.53 -10.09
CA ALA A 163 -10.02 12.86 -10.16
C ALA A 163 -10.69 12.38 -11.46
N VAL A 164 -9.88 11.96 -12.46
CA VAL A 164 -10.33 11.47 -13.75
C VAL A 164 -10.29 9.95 -13.79
N GLY A 165 -11.27 9.35 -14.47
CA GLY A 165 -11.29 7.89 -14.64
C GLY A 165 -10.15 7.41 -15.52
N VAL A 166 -9.58 6.25 -15.21
CA VAL A 166 -8.38 5.71 -15.89
C VAL A 166 -8.65 4.38 -16.58
N THR A 167 -7.93 4.14 -17.68
CA THR A 167 -7.78 2.82 -18.30
C THR A 167 -6.35 2.33 -18.03
N GLY A 168 -6.21 1.27 -17.24
CA GLY A 168 -4.91 0.71 -16.91
C GLY A 168 -4.86 0.02 -15.55
N VAL A 169 -3.82 0.30 -14.75
CA VAL A 169 -3.54 -0.45 -13.53
C VAL A 169 -3.38 0.47 -12.33
N VAL A 170 -4.02 0.13 -11.21
CA VAL A 170 -3.66 0.71 -9.90
C VAL A 170 -2.78 -0.30 -9.16
N VAL A 171 -1.59 0.09 -8.74
CA VAL A 171 -0.70 -0.74 -7.91
C VAL A 171 -0.61 -0.12 -6.52
N ALA A 172 -0.79 -0.93 -5.48
CA ALA A 172 -0.56 -0.51 -4.10
C ALA A 172 0.25 -1.58 -3.38
N ASN A 173 1.44 -1.22 -2.89
CA ASN A 173 2.33 -2.11 -2.15
C ASN A 173 2.42 -1.65 -0.71
N GLU A 174 1.97 -2.49 0.24
CA GLU A 174 1.98 -2.22 1.69
C GLU A 174 1.36 -0.84 1.96
N LEU A 175 0.13 -0.68 1.47
CA LEU A 175 -0.65 0.55 1.64
C LEU A 175 -1.76 0.35 2.65
N LEU A 176 -2.51 -0.75 2.53
CA LEU A 176 -3.73 -0.94 3.30
C LEU A 176 -3.45 -1.24 4.76
N ASP A 177 -2.31 -1.87 5.07
CA ASP A 177 -1.89 -2.16 6.45
C ASP A 177 -1.56 -0.92 7.27
N ASN A 178 -1.12 0.17 6.63
CA ASN A 178 -0.85 1.45 7.30
C ASN A 178 -2.08 2.38 7.35
N LEU A 179 -3.17 2.07 6.63
CA LEU A 179 -4.40 2.86 6.71
C LEU A 179 -5.07 2.70 8.09
N PRO A 180 -5.60 3.77 8.70
CA PRO A 180 -6.18 3.69 10.04
C PRO A 180 -7.32 2.69 10.16
N VAL A 181 -7.29 1.89 11.24
CA VAL A 181 -8.30 0.88 11.55
C VAL A 181 -9.04 1.22 12.84
N HIS A 182 -10.35 0.96 12.88
CA HIS A 182 -11.04 0.86 14.16
C HIS A 182 -10.73 -0.50 14.78
N LEU A 183 -10.67 -0.56 16.09
CA LEU A 183 -10.50 -1.80 16.83
C LEU A 183 -11.82 -2.16 17.51
N VAL A 184 -12.27 -3.39 17.34
CA VAL A 184 -13.46 -3.91 18.00
C VAL A 184 -13.13 -5.15 18.81
N GLU A 185 -13.81 -5.30 19.93
CA GLU A 185 -13.71 -6.45 20.83
C GLU A 185 -15.07 -7.15 20.89
N ARG A 186 -15.07 -8.47 20.73
CA ARG A 186 -16.29 -9.27 20.79
C ARG A 186 -16.81 -9.29 22.23
N ALA A 187 -18.02 -8.77 22.45
CA ALA A 187 -18.71 -8.85 23.73
C ALA A 187 -19.54 -10.15 23.84
N GLU A 188 -20.19 -10.38 24.99
CA GLU A 188 -21.20 -11.45 25.10
C GLU A 188 -22.33 -11.23 24.07
N ASP A 189 -22.81 -9.99 23.98
CA ASP A 189 -23.81 -9.53 23.01
C ASP A 189 -23.24 -8.40 22.15
N GLY A 190 -22.90 -8.70 20.89
CA GLY A 190 -22.43 -7.71 19.92
C GLY A 190 -20.94 -7.34 20.04
N TRP A 191 -20.63 -6.05 19.92
CA TRP A 191 -19.27 -5.53 19.81
C TRP A 191 -19.05 -4.33 20.72
N ASN A 192 -17.88 -4.25 21.33
CA ASN A 192 -17.34 -3.03 21.91
C ASN A 192 -16.31 -2.41 20.96
N GLU A 193 -16.26 -1.09 20.88
CA GLU A 193 -15.16 -0.36 20.27
C GLU A 193 -14.03 -0.20 21.29
N VAL A 194 -12.79 -0.46 20.87
CA VAL A 194 -11.58 -0.14 21.63
C VAL A 194 -11.16 1.28 21.26
N ARG A 195 -11.11 2.14 22.28
CA ARG A 195 -10.76 3.55 22.20
C ARG A 195 -9.50 3.85 22.97
N VAL A 196 -8.90 5.00 22.70
CA VAL A 196 -7.69 5.48 23.37
C VAL A 196 -8.06 6.62 24.31
N ASP A 197 -7.71 6.46 25.58
CA ASP A 197 -7.85 7.46 26.64
C ASP A 197 -6.48 7.91 27.15
N ALA A 198 -6.43 9.02 27.87
CA ALA A 198 -5.23 9.60 28.45
C ALA A 198 -5.14 9.25 29.94
N ALA A 199 -4.06 8.56 30.32
CA ALA A 199 -3.70 8.28 31.71
C ALA A 199 -2.47 9.09 32.13
N ALA A 200 -2.18 9.13 33.44
CA ALA A 200 -1.01 9.85 33.97
C ALA A 200 0.33 9.36 33.36
N ALA A 201 0.42 8.07 33.05
CA ALA A 201 1.64 7.43 32.54
C ALA A 201 1.74 7.34 31.00
N GLY A 202 0.71 7.75 30.26
CA GLY A 202 0.64 7.45 28.82
C GLY A 202 -0.79 7.48 28.28
N PHE A 203 -0.98 6.83 27.14
CA PHE A 203 -2.29 6.48 26.62
C PHE A 203 -2.67 5.06 27.04
N VAL A 204 -3.96 4.79 27.17
CA VAL A 204 -4.49 3.47 27.53
C VAL A 204 -5.68 3.12 26.64
N GLU A 205 -5.88 1.84 26.41
CA GLU A 205 -7.09 1.36 25.76
C GLU A 205 -8.25 1.31 26.76
N VAL A 206 -9.43 1.75 26.32
CA VAL A 206 -10.70 1.62 27.03
C VAL A 206 -11.76 1.08 26.08
N THR A 207 -12.68 0.26 26.58
CA THR A 207 -13.77 -0.30 25.76
C THR A 207 -15.08 0.42 26.03
N VAL A 208 -15.82 0.67 24.96
CA VAL A 208 -17.18 1.23 25.00
C VAL A 208 -18.09 0.44 24.05
N PRO A 209 -19.42 0.37 24.25
CA PRO A 209 -20.31 -0.25 23.29
C PRO A 209 -20.10 0.34 21.89
N ALA A 210 -19.91 -0.51 20.88
CA ALA A 210 -19.72 -0.05 19.52
C ALA A 210 -20.99 0.65 19.01
N ALA A 211 -20.82 1.78 18.34
CA ALA A 211 -21.95 2.45 17.68
C ALA A 211 -22.57 1.50 16.62
N PRO A 212 -23.89 1.56 16.36
CA PRO A 212 -24.55 0.61 15.45
C PRO A 212 -23.91 0.49 14.07
N ALA A 213 -23.41 1.61 13.51
CA ALA A 213 -22.73 1.60 12.22
C ALA A 213 -21.39 0.83 12.27
N LEU A 214 -20.58 1.02 13.31
CA LEU A 214 -19.32 0.29 13.48
C LEU A 214 -19.57 -1.19 13.79
N ALA A 215 -20.59 -1.51 14.60
CA ALA A 215 -20.99 -2.88 14.89
C ALA A 215 -21.40 -3.63 13.62
N ALA A 216 -22.14 -2.99 12.71
CA ALA A 216 -22.51 -3.59 11.42
C ALA A 216 -21.27 -3.86 10.53
N GLU A 217 -20.29 -2.96 10.52
CA GLU A 217 -19.04 -3.17 9.79
C GLU A 217 -18.19 -4.30 10.44
N ALA A 218 -18.20 -4.40 11.77
CA ALA A 218 -17.57 -5.49 12.50
C ALA A 218 -18.23 -6.85 12.18
N ASP A 219 -19.55 -6.89 12.03
CA ASP A 219 -20.26 -8.11 11.60
C ASP A 219 -19.85 -8.54 10.19
N LEU A 220 -19.61 -7.59 9.27
CA LEU A 220 -19.07 -7.90 7.94
C LEU A 220 -17.64 -8.42 8.00
N VAL A 221 -16.79 -7.85 8.88
CA VAL A 221 -15.42 -8.37 9.09
C VAL A 221 -15.47 -9.80 9.62
N ALA A 222 -16.37 -10.08 10.57
CA ALA A 222 -16.51 -11.40 11.20
C ALA A 222 -17.35 -12.39 10.37
N GLU A 223 -17.73 -12.07 9.13
CA GLU A 223 -18.61 -12.90 8.32
C GLU A 223 -18.02 -14.32 8.15
N GLY A 224 -18.76 -15.33 8.59
CA GLY A 224 -18.33 -16.73 8.53
C GLY A 224 -17.23 -17.12 9.53
N ALA A 225 -16.77 -16.21 10.39
CA ALA A 225 -15.76 -16.47 11.40
C ALA A 225 -16.36 -16.76 12.78
N VAL A 226 -15.74 -17.68 13.53
CA VAL A 226 -16.03 -17.85 14.96
C VAL A 226 -15.10 -16.93 15.73
N VAL A 227 -15.66 -15.87 16.32
CA VAL A 227 -14.93 -14.89 17.12
C VAL A 227 -15.28 -15.09 18.59
N PRO A 228 -14.36 -15.61 19.43
CA PRO A 228 -14.62 -15.77 20.86
C PRO A 228 -14.83 -14.43 21.57
N THR A 229 -15.63 -14.40 22.63
CA THR A 229 -15.73 -13.23 23.52
C THR A 229 -14.34 -12.80 24.01
N GLY A 230 -14.06 -11.51 23.96
CA GLY A 230 -12.76 -10.91 24.26
C GLY A 230 -11.74 -10.95 23.12
N ALA A 231 -12.00 -11.67 22.02
CA ALA A 231 -11.17 -11.58 20.83
C ALA A 231 -11.42 -10.24 20.12
N ARG A 232 -10.37 -9.71 19.50
CA ARG A 232 -10.40 -8.43 18.80
C ARG A 232 -10.17 -8.60 17.31
N LEU A 233 -10.77 -7.70 16.54
CA LEU A 233 -10.61 -7.62 15.09
C LEU A 233 -10.41 -6.16 14.66
N PRO A 234 -9.67 -5.92 13.57
CA PRO A 234 -9.62 -4.61 12.94
C PRO A 234 -10.81 -4.39 12.00
N VAL A 235 -11.36 -3.19 11.99
CA VAL A 235 -12.39 -2.74 11.03
C VAL A 235 -11.77 -1.62 10.17
N PRO A 236 -11.31 -1.94 8.94
CA PRO A 236 -10.49 -1.03 8.15
C PRO A 236 -11.33 -0.06 7.30
N LEU A 237 -12.03 0.86 7.96
CA LEU A 237 -12.91 1.83 7.28
C LEU A 237 -12.17 2.76 6.32
N ALA A 238 -10.91 3.11 6.61
CA ALA A 238 -10.07 3.90 5.71
C ALA A 238 -9.73 3.13 4.42
N ALA A 239 -9.40 1.84 4.52
CA ALA A 239 -9.19 0.98 3.36
C ALA A 239 -10.46 0.82 2.53
N ARG A 240 -11.63 0.69 3.18
CA ARG A 240 -12.93 0.70 2.48
C ARG A 240 -13.14 1.99 1.68
N ALA A 241 -12.93 3.15 2.30
CA ALA A 241 -13.10 4.44 1.63
C ALA A 241 -12.12 4.59 0.46
N TRP A 242 -10.88 4.14 0.61
CA TRP A 242 -9.90 4.12 -0.48
C TRP A 242 -10.34 3.21 -1.64
N LEU A 243 -10.79 1.99 -1.35
CA LEU A 243 -11.31 1.05 -2.36
C LEU A 243 -12.54 1.59 -3.10
N GLU A 244 -13.42 2.33 -2.42
CA GLU A 244 -14.56 2.99 -3.05
C GLU A 244 -14.11 4.02 -4.08
N ARG A 245 -13.10 4.82 -3.74
CA ARG A 245 -12.51 5.79 -4.67
C ARG A 245 -11.81 5.10 -5.83
N VAL A 246 -11.04 4.04 -5.58
CA VAL A 246 -10.43 3.21 -6.63
C VAL A 246 -11.50 2.60 -7.54
N GLY A 247 -12.63 2.16 -6.99
CA GLY A 247 -13.79 1.69 -7.74
C GLY A 247 -14.32 2.74 -8.73
N THR A 248 -14.36 4.02 -8.33
CA THR A 248 -14.76 5.11 -9.24
C THR A 248 -13.69 5.48 -10.26
N LEU A 249 -12.42 5.33 -9.89
CA LEU A 249 -11.24 5.66 -10.69
C LEU A 249 -11.06 4.68 -11.85
N VAL A 250 -11.04 3.38 -11.59
CA VAL A 250 -10.75 2.36 -12.60
C VAL A 250 -11.96 2.13 -13.50
N ARG A 251 -11.93 2.66 -14.73
CA ARG A 251 -12.99 2.49 -15.73
C ARG A 251 -12.87 1.19 -16.50
N ARG A 252 -11.63 0.79 -16.80
CA ARG A 252 -11.29 -0.46 -17.48
C ARG A 252 -9.86 -0.84 -17.09
N GLY A 253 -9.66 -1.99 -16.47
CA GLY A 253 -8.36 -2.31 -15.92
C GLY A 253 -8.41 -3.22 -14.69
N GLU A 254 -7.31 -3.20 -13.96
CA GLU A 254 -7.13 -3.99 -12.74
C GLU A 254 -6.48 -3.19 -11.62
N VAL A 255 -6.60 -3.71 -10.39
CA VAL A 255 -5.90 -3.24 -9.21
C VAL A 255 -5.05 -4.38 -8.70
N VAL A 256 -3.76 -4.12 -8.45
CA VAL A 256 -2.83 -5.11 -7.89
C VAL A 256 -2.41 -4.62 -6.50
N LEU A 257 -2.83 -5.35 -5.48
CA LEU A 257 -2.54 -5.05 -4.07
C LEU A 257 -1.51 -6.05 -3.56
N PHE A 258 -0.47 -5.58 -2.88
CA PHE A 258 0.49 -6.40 -2.13
C PHE A 258 0.35 -6.02 -0.66
N ASP A 259 -0.13 -6.92 0.19
CA ASP A 259 -0.41 -6.56 1.59
C ASP A 259 -0.45 -7.76 2.54
N TYR A 260 -0.49 -7.49 3.84
CA TYR A 260 -0.68 -8.50 4.89
C TYR A 260 -2.17 -8.80 5.03
N VAL A 261 -2.66 -9.82 4.31
CA VAL A 261 -4.08 -10.21 4.32
C VAL A 261 -4.26 -11.58 4.95
N ASP A 262 -5.23 -11.70 5.86
CA ASP A 262 -5.57 -12.94 6.54
C ASP A 262 -7.07 -13.02 6.86
N THR A 263 -7.55 -14.23 7.16
CA THR A 263 -8.96 -14.48 7.50
C THR A 263 -9.30 -13.96 8.89
N ALA A 264 -10.52 -13.43 9.08
CA ALA A 264 -10.97 -13.00 10.40
C ALA A 264 -10.88 -14.10 11.47
N SER A 265 -11.10 -15.37 11.09
CA SER A 265 -10.92 -16.52 11.98
C SER A 265 -9.47 -16.67 12.45
N SER A 266 -8.51 -16.52 11.53
CA SER A 266 -7.09 -16.53 11.88
C SER A 266 -6.78 -15.36 12.80
N LEU A 267 -7.13 -14.12 12.41
CA LEU A 267 -6.90 -12.90 13.21
C LEU A 267 -7.38 -13.03 14.65
N ALA A 268 -8.61 -13.54 14.85
CA ALA A 268 -9.17 -13.78 16.17
C ALA A 268 -8.36 -14.82 16.97
N ALA A 269 -7.91 -15.90 16.33
CA ALA A 269 -7.18 -16.99 16.99
C ALA A 269 -5.76 -16.61 17.43
N ARG A 270 -5.03 -15.81 16.64
CA ARG A 270 -3.65 -15.39 16.95
C ARG A 270 -3.56 -14.14 17.84
N GLY A 271 -4.65 -13.38 17.96
CA GLY A 271 -4.78 -12.23 18.85
C GLY A 271 -4.09 -10.95 18.36
N GLN A 272 -4.50 -9.80 18.95
CA GLN A 272 -4.13 -8.45 18.51
C GLN A 272 -2.65 -8.23 18.29
N ALA A 273 -1.81 -8.64 19.24
CA ALA A 273 -0.37 -8.42 19.15
C ALA A 273 0.27 -9.09 17.91
N SER A 274 -0.38 -10.06 17.27
CA SER A 274 0.17 -10.67 16.07
C SER A 274 -0.15 -9.89 14.79
N TRP A 275 -1.33 -9.25 14.70
CA TRP A 275 -1.81 -8.56 13.50
C TRP A 275 -1.71 -7.04 13.57
N LEU A 276 -1.70 -6.46 14.77
CA LEU A 276 -1.36 -5.06 15.00
C LEU A 276 0.10 -5.01 15.45
N ARG A 277 0.97 -4.47 14.59
CA ARG A 277 2.41 -4.46 14.77
C ARG A 277 2.95 -3.05 14.72
N THR A 278 4.11 -2.88 15.33
CA THR A 278 4.88 -1.65 15.28
C THR A 278 6.29 -1.94 14.81
N TYR A 279 6.90 -0.95 14.15
CA TYR A 279 8.27 -1.06 13.66
C TYR A 279 9.04 0.23 13.89
N ARG A 280 10.30 0.07 14.34
CA ARG A 280 11.27 1.16 14.50
C ARG A 280 12.67 0.59 14.27
N ALA A 281 13.49 1.27 13.49
CA ALA A 281 14.89 0.90 13.25
C ALA A 281 15.11 -0.59 12.87
N HIS A 282 14.31 -1.11 11.93
CA HIS A 282 14.33 -2.51 11.45
C HIS A 282 14.02 -3.57 12.51
N GLN A 283 13.39 -3.17 13.61
CA GLN A 283 12.99 -4.07 14.69
C GLN A 283 11.51 -3.89 15.00
N ARG A 284 10.93 -4.92 15.62
CA ARG A 284 9.60 -4.83 16.19
C ARG A 284 9.61 -3.76 17.28
N GLY A 285 8.70 -2.81 17.17
CA GLY A 285 8.54 -1.71 18.10
C GLY A 285 7.89 -2.14 19.42
N VAL A 286 7.38 -1.14 20.13
CA VAL A 286 6.72 -1.32 21.42
C VAL A 286 5.19 -1.26 21.25
N ASP A 287 4.46 -1.11 22.34
CA ASP A 287 3.02 -0.86 22.32
C ASP A 287 2.66 0.24 21.29
N PRO A 288 1.66 0.04 20.40
CA PRO A 288 1.21 1.05 19.44
C PRO A 288 0.88 2.41 20.06
N LEU A 289 0.45 2.44 21.32
CA LEU A 289 0.09 3.67 22.04
C LEU A 289 1.30 4.41 22.64
N ALA A 290 2.47 3.77 22.66
CA ALA A 290 3.70 4.40 23.16
C ALA A 290 4.32 5.30 22.08
N GLU A 291 4.75 6.49 22.52
CA GLU A 291 5.55 7.43 21.72
C GLU A 291 4.93 7.71 20.33
N PRO A 292 3.72 8.29 20.27
CA PRO A 292 3.04 8.55 19.00
C PRO A 292 3.93 9.37 18.06
N GLY A 293 4.03 8.91 16.81
CA GLY A 293 4.87 9.52 15.78
C GLY A 293 6.33 9.07 15.75
N GLU A 294 6.76 8.17 16.63
CA GLU A 294 8.14 7.66 16.68
C GLU A 294 8.28 6.24 16.13
N GLN A 295 7.18 5.54 15.85
CA GLN A 295 7.19 4.19 15.29
C GLN A 295 6.07 4.05 14.26
N ASP A 296 6.28 3.12 13.33
CA ASP A 296 5.23 2.71 12.43
C ASP A 296 4.19 1.84 13.16
N ILE A 297 2.97 1.80 12.64
CA ILE A 297 1.83 1.02 13.13
C ILE A 297 1.15 0.39 11.91
N THR A 298 1.25 -0.94 11.80
CA THR A 298 0.66 -1.71 10.70
C THR A 298 -0.36 -2.73 11.20
N CYS A 299 -1.36 -3.01 10.37
CA CYS A 299 -2.44 -3.93 10.68
C CYS A 299 -2.70 -4.90 9.54
N ASP A 300 -2.83 -6.21 9.82
CA ASP A 300 -3.33 -7.13 8.80
C ASP A 300 -4.77 -6.78 8.41
N VAL A 301 -5.06 -6.93 7.13
CA VAL A 301 -6.35 -6.60 6.54
C VAL A 301 -7.23 -7.86 6.49
N PRO A 302 -8.47 -7.81 7.02
CA PRO A 302 -9.39 -8.95 6.98
C PRO A 302 -9.84 -9.30 5.54
N LEU A 303 -9.58 -10.54 5.12
CA LEU A 303 -9.87 -11.03 3.76
C LEU A 303 -11.37 -10.98 3.42
N GLU A 304 -12.22 -11.44 4.33
CA GLU A 304 -13.67 -11.50 4.13
C GLU A 304 -14.24 -10.09 3.88
N TYR A 305 -13.76 -9.12 4.64
CA TYR A 305 -14.12 -7.72 4.49
C TYR A 305 -13.65 -7.16 3.13
N LEU A 306 -12.40 -7.41 2.74
CA LEU A 306 -11.89 -7.00 1.43
C LEU A 306 -12.73 -7.57 0.29
N ARG A 307 -13.07 -8.87 0.33
CA ARG A 307 -13.95 -9.50 -0.68
C ARG A 307 -15.27 -8.78 -0.80
N ARG A 308 -15.91 -8.48 0.32
CA ARG A 308 -17.21 -7.79 0.34
C ARG A 308 -17.15 -6.40 -0.27
N ILE A 309 -16.13 -5.61 0.09
CA ILE A 309 -15.98 -4.24 -0.41
C ILE A 309 -15.62 -4.24 -1.90
N THR A 310 -14.69 -5.10 -2.30
CA THR A 310 -14.22 -5.20 -3.70
C THR A 310 -15.33 -5.68 -4.65
N GLU A 311 -16.16 -6.63 -4.24
CA GLU A 311 -17.41 -7.00 -4.94
C GLU A 311 -18.35 -5.80 -5.10
N ARG A 312 -18.59 -5.05 -4.02
CA ARG A 312 -19.51 -3.91 -4.02
C ARG A 312 -19.09 -2.79 -4.97
N VAL A 313 -17.79 -2.55 -5.12
CA VAL A 313 -17.27 -1.48 -5.99
C VAL A 313 -17.07 -1.95 -7.45
N GLY A 314 -17.46 -3.19 -7.76
CA GLY A 314 -17.37 -3.77 -9.10
C GLY A 314 -15.94 -4.11 -9.53
N LEU A 315 -15.08 -4.44 -8.55
CA LEU A 315 -13.71 -4.88 -8.74
C LEU A 315 -13.49 -6.19 -7.95
N PRO A 316 -14.20 -7.28 -8.23
CA PRO A 316 -14.04 -8.53 -7.48
C PRO A 316 -12.58 -9.03 -7.51
N ILE A 317 -12.17 -9.70 -6.43
CA ILE A 317 -10.87 -10.38 -6.35
C ILE A 317 -10.89 -11.59 -7.29
N GLU A 318 -10.12 -11.54 -8.37
CA GLU A 318 -9.95 -12.68 -9.30
C GLU A 318 -8.76 -13.56 -8.93
N GLU A 319 -7.73 -12.98 -8.32
CA GLU A 319 -6.54 -13.70 -7.88
C GLU A 319 -6.22 -13.36 -6.43
N TYR A 320 -5.95 -14.38 -5.63
CA TYR A 320 -5.50 -14.26 -4.25
C TYR A 320 -4.42 -15.31 -4.00
N VAL A 321 -3.16 -14.89 -4.10
CA VAL A 321 -1.99 -15.78 -4.00
C VAL A 321 -0.89 -15.16 -3.16
N PRO A 322 0.08 -15.94 -2.62
CA PRO A 322 1.26 -15.34 -2.02
C PRO A 322 2.15 -14.61 -3.05
N GLN A 323 2.86 -13.57 -2.62
CA GLN A 323 3.79 -12.78 -3.44
C GLN A 323 4.80 -13.65 -4.17
N ARG A 324 5.41 -14.63 -3.49
CA ARG A 324 6.37 -15.55 -4.13
C ARG A 324 5.80 -16.29 -5.33
N GLU A 325 4.52 -16.64 -5.29
CA GLU A 325 3.84 -17.36 -6.37
C GLU A 325 3.49 -16.40 -7.52
N TRP A 326 2.94 -15.24 -7.18
CA TRP A 326 2.65 -14.19 -8.15
C TRP A 326 3.90 -13.77 -8.92
N MET A 327 4.99 -13.48 -8.22
CA MET A 327 6.27 -13.12 -8.84
C MET A 327 6.85 -14.25 -9.69
N GLY A 328 6.62 -15.51 -9.30
CA GLY A 328 6.96 -16.68 -10.11
C GLY A 328 6.25 -16.66 -11.46
N ARG A 329 4.95 -16.34 -11.48
CA ARG A 329 4.14 -16.25 -12.71
C ARG A 329 4.58 -15.10 -13.61
N HIS A 330 5.01 -13.98 -13.02
CA HIS A 330 5.50 -12.79 -13.73
C HIS A 330 7.00 -12.82 -14.05
N GLY A 331 7.60 -14.00 -13.96
CA GLY A 331 8.90 -14.30 -14.55
C GLY A 331 10.12 -13.85 -13.75
N ILE A 332 10.03 -13.84 -12.42
CA ILE A 332 11.18 -13.54 -11.55
C ILE A 332 12.38 -14.48 -11.82
N ALA A 333 12.13 -15.76 -12.12
CA ALA A 333 13.18 -16.75 -12.38
C ALA A 333 13.94 -16.46 -13.68
N GLU A 334 13.23 -16.05 -14.72
CA GLU A 334 13.79 -15.66 -16.01
C GLU A 334 14.65 -14.39 -15.88
N LEU A 335 14.22 -13.44 -15.04
CA LEU A 335 14.98 -12.22 -14.76
C LEU A 335 16.28 -12.53 -14.00
N VAL A 336 16.25 -13.49 -13.06
CA VAL A 336 17.46 -13.98 -12.38
C VAL A 336 18.40 -14.65 -13.37
N ALA A 337 17.90 -15.57 -14.20
CA ALA A 337 18.71 -16.27 -15.20
C ALA A 337 19.32 -15.31 -16.24
N GLU A 338 18.62 -14.24 -16.60
CA GLU A 338 19.16 -13.17 -17.43
C GLU A 338 20.28 -12.40 -16.72
N GLY A 339 20.11 -12.07 -15.43
CA GLY A 339 21.14 -11.42 -14.62
C GLY A 339 22.40 -12.26 -14.50
N ASP A 340 22.26 -13.58 -14.32
CA ASP A 340 23.37 -14.52 -14.27
C ASP A 340 24.15 -14.56 -15.58
N ARG A 341 23.46 -14.53 -16.73
CA ARG A 341 24.11 -14.44 -18.06
C ARG A 341 24.90 -13.15 -18.23
N ILE A 342 24.29 -12.00 -17.90
CA ILE A 342 24.94 -10.68 -17.96
C ILE A 342 26.20 -10.66 -17.08
N TRP A 343 26.11 -11.23 -15.87
CA TRP A 343 27.26 -11.38 -14.99
C TRP A 343 28.35 -12.26 -15.62
N GLN A 344 28.02 -13.43 -16.15
CA GLN A 344 28.99 -14.35 -16.76
C GLN A 344 29.72 -13.72 -17.96
N GLU A 345 29.01 -12.93 -18.78
CA GLU A 345 29.58 -12.26 -19.96
C GLU A 345 30.42 -11.02 -19.58
N GLY A 346 30.03 -10.30 -18.52
CA GLY A 346 30.62 -9.00 -18.13
C GLY A 346 31.58 -9.02 -16.93
N ALA A 347 31.67 -10.12 -16.17
CA ALA A 347 32.41 -10.19 -14.90
C ALA A 347 33.91 -9.87 -15.04
N SER A 348 34.50 -10.13 -16.21
CA SER A 348 35.91 -9.83 -16.48
C SER A 348 36.22 -8.33 -16.61
N ARG A 349 35.20 -7.47 -16.76
CA ARG A 349 35.35 -6.04 -17.08
C ARG A 349 34.91 -5.09 -15.95
N GLY A 350 34.37 -5.61 -14.84
CA GLY A 350 33.88 -4.78 -13.74
C GLY A 350 32.70 -3.87 -14.12
N ASP A 351 31.88 -4.31 -15.08
CA ASP A 351 30.74 -3.55 -15.59
C ASP A 351 29.64 -3.41 -14.53
N LEU A 352 29.09 -2.19 -14.38
CA LEU A 352 27.98 -1.90 -13.47
C LEU A 352 26.73 -2.74 -13.81
N ALA A 353 26.50 -3.04 -15.10
CA ALA A 353 25.43 -3.93 -15.52
C ALA A 353 25.64 -5.37 -15.03
N ALA A 354 26.90 -5.84 -15.01
CA ALA A 354 27.25 -7.15 -14.48
C ALA A 354 27.05 -7.22 -12.95
N ILE A 355 27.41 -6.16 -12.22
CA ILE A 355 27.18 -6.08 -10.76
C ILE A 355 25.68 -6.08 -10.44
N ALA A 356 24.87 -5.34 -11.19
CA ALA A 356 23.41 -5.35 -11.05
C ALA A 356 22.79 -6.71 -11.43
N GLY A 357 23.34 -7.40 -12.43
CA GLY A 357 22.93 -8.78 -12.77
C GLY A 357 23.14 -9.76 -11.61
N ARG A 358 24.27 -9.62 -10.91
CA ARG A 358 24.63 -10.49 -9.77
C ARG A 358 23.70 -10.34 -8.56
N SER A 359 23.10 -9.16 -8.31
CA SER A 359 22.25 -8.96 -7.14
C SER A 359 20.88 -9.63 -7.27
N ARG A 360 20.42 -9.92 -8.50
CA ARG A 360 19.08 -10.47 -8.76
C ARG A 360 18.81 -11.78 -8.02
N GLY A 361 19.78 -12.69 -7.92
CA GLY A 361 19.58 -13.95 -7.18
C GLY A 361 19.33 -13.74 -5.68
N VAL A 362 20.02 -12.78 -5.05
CA VAL A 362 19.84 -12.43 -3.64
C VAL A 362 18.51 -11.69 -3.43
N GLU A 363 18.17 -10.77 -4.34
CA GLU A 363 16.89 -10.06 -4.32
C GLU A 363 15.71 -11.03 -4.45
N ALA A 364 15.79 -12.00 -5.38
CA ALA A 364 14.76 -13.01 -5.57
C ALA A 364 14.55 -13.87 -4.32
N ALA A 365 15.64 -14.29 -3.67
CA ALA A 365 15.54 -15.06 -2.43
C ALA A 365 14.81 -14.27 -1.33
N ALA A 366 15.09 -12.97 -1.18
CA ALA A 366 14.41 -12.13 -0.20
C ALA A 366 12.93 -11.86 -0.56
N LEU A 367 12.64 -11.58 -1.83
CA LEU A 367 11.28 -11.29 -2.32
C LEU A 367 10.35 -12.51 -2.32
N THR A 368 10.92 -13.72 -2.34
CA THR A 368 10.17 -14.99 -2.38
C THR A 368 10.23 -15.79 -1.07
N ASP A 369 10.88 -15.26 -0.02
CA ASP A 369 10.98 -15.91 1.28
C ASP A 369 9.59 -16.14 1.91
N PRO A 370 9.14 -17.39 2.13
CA PRO A 370 7.83 -17.67 2.73
C PRO A 370 7.73 -17.25 4.21
N GLY A 371 8.83 -16.93 4.89
CA GLY A 371 8.86 -16.36 6.23
C GLY A 371 8.95 -14.83 6.26
N GLY A 372 9.10 -14.19 5.09
CA GLY A 372 9.28 -12.75 4.93
C GLY A 372 8.35 -12.19 3.85
N LEU A 373 8.88 -11.38 2.94
CA LEU A 373 8.11 -10.67 1.91
C LEU A 373 7.35 -11.63 0.98
N GLY A 374 7.88 -12.83 0.74
CA GLY A 374 7.20 -13.85 -0.06
C GLY A 374 5.91 -14.37 0.56
N ALA A 375 5.63 -14.07 1.83
CA ALA A 375 4.39 -14.39 2.53
C ALA A 375 3.26 -13.38 2.31
N HIS A 376 3.58 -12.15 1.84
CA HIS A 376 2.57 -11.15 1.50
C HIS A 376 1.53 -11.72 0.54
N ARG A 377 0.31 -11.20 0.61
CA ARG A 377 -0.75 -11.59 -0.30
C ARG A 377 -0.81 -10.62 -1.45
N VAL A 378 -0.90 -11.17 -2.66
CA VAL A 378 -1.21 -10.43 -3.87
C VAL A 378 -2.66 -10.65 -4.21
N LEU A 379 -3.40 -9.55 -4.30
CA LEU A 379 -4.78 -9.53 -4.75
C LEU A 379 -4.82 -8.84 -6.11
N VAL A 380 -5.35 -9.53 -7.11
CA VAL A 380 -5.65 -8.90 -8.41
C VAL A 380 -7.15 -8.73 -8.50
N LEU A 381 -7.58 -7.47 -8.48
CA LEU A 381 -8.98 -7.06 -8.64
C LEU A 381 -9.20 -6.67 -10.09
N ARG A 382 -10.25 -7.17 -10.74
CA ARG A 382 -10.54 -6.77 -12.12
C ARG A 382 -11.97 -6.29 -12.27
N ARG A 383 -12.16 -5.31 -13.15
CA ARG A 383 -13.49 -4.90 -13.58
C ARG A 383 -13.92 -5.81 -14.73
N ALA A 384 -15.03 -6.52 -14.52
CA ALA A 384 -15.65 -7.40 -15.51
C ALA A 384 -16.11 -6.67 -16.77
#